data_AF-A0A7S0TCL5-F1
#
_entry.id   AF-A0A7S0TCL5-F1
#
_cell.length_a   1.000
_cell.length_b   1.000
_cell.length_c   1.000
_cell.angle_alpha   90.00
_cell.angle_beta   90.00
_cell.angle_gamma   90.00
#
_symmetry.space_group_name_H-M   'P 1'
#
loop_
_entity.id
_entity.type
_entity.pdbx_description
1 polymer ?
#
loop_
_entity_poly.entity_id
_entity_poly.type
_entity_poly.pdbx_seq_one_letter_code
_entity_poly.pdbx_strand_id
1 'polypeptide(L)'
;SLPHKVYWARRHQRNLRRKRKEQNKDDNEQNLSVLSVASPSDWITVNEKDEIYEDEEHSVLTAFDQMTTYENKTICLVSRYPYWTAFRRFLSHLHSVSGCSSDLPLERYISHLLLSVPVPKPGGPCILIPLPTFNTPLMFSSPPQKDLPLVDLPFERLLACLDVPTIVTIVIGFLALERKVIVMSKRPSLVLDVCECVR
;
A
#
# COMPACT_ATOMS: atom_id res chain seq x y z
N SER A 1 -10.77 -0.44 -26.57
CA SER A 1 -10.15 0.01 -25.30
C SER A 1 -10.78 1.34 -24.88
N LEU A 2 -11.15 1.46 -23.59
CA LEU A 2 -11.76 2.66 -22.97
C LEU A 2 -11.02 3.99 -23.22
N PRO A 3 -9.67 4.05 -23.36
CA PRO A 3 -8.95 5.30 -23.64
C PRO A 3 -9.34 5.96 -24.97
N HIS A 4 -9.72 5.18 -25.98
CA HIS A 4 -10.09 5.70 -27.29
C HIS A 4 -11.43 6.45 -27.23
N LYS A 5 -12.42 5.92 -26.49
CA LYS A 5 -13.74 6.55 -26.34
C LYS A 5 -13.64 7.89 -25.57
N VAL A 6 -12.79 7.95 -24.54
CA VAL A 6 -12.53 9.17 -23.76
C VAL A 6 -11.84 10.24 -24.62
N TYR A 7 -10.91 9.84 -25.48
CA TYR A 7 -10.25 10.76 -26.41
C TYR A 7 -11.25 11.40 -27.39
N TRP A 8 -12.15 10.61 -28.00
CA TRP A 8 -13.15 11.12 -28.94
C TRP A 8 -14.19 12.02 -28.27
N ALA A 9 -14.64 11.72 -27.05
CA ALA A 9 -15.54 12.59 -26.29
C ALA A 9 -14.90 13.95 -25.98
N ARG A 10 -13.64 13.96 -25.55
CA ARG A 10 -12.88 15.19 -25.24
C ARG A 10 -12.63 16.04 -26.49
N ARG A 11 -12.42 15.41 -27.66
CA ARG A 11 -12.30 16.10 -28.96
C ARG A 11 -13.63 16.71 -29.40
N HIS A 12 -14.75 16.02 -29.18
CA HIS A 12 -16.08 16.51 -29.54
C HIS A 12 -16.48 17.75 -28.72
N GLN A 13 -16.19 17.76 -27.42
CA GLN A 13 -16.44 18.91 -26.54
C GLN A 13 -15.59 20.14 -26.89
N ARG A 14 -14.33 19.97 -27.33
CA ARG A 14 -13.51 21.09 -27.82
C ARG A 14 -14.07 21.71 -29.10
N ASN A 15 -14.58 20.89 -30.01
CA ASN A 15 -15.19 21.38 -31.25
C ASN A 15 -16.51 22.13 -30.98
N LEU A 16 -17.32 21.67 -30.02
CA LEU A 16 -18.54 22.38 -29.58
C LEU A 16 -18.21 23.74 -28.93
N ARG A 17 -17.15 23.81 -28.11
CA ARG A 17 -16.67 25.07 -27.53
C ARG A 17 -16.15 26.06 -28.59
N ARG A 18 -15.53 25.58 -29.67
CA ARG A 18 -15.09 26.42 -30.79
C ARG A 18 -16.28 26.97 -31.58
N LYS A 19 -17.26 26.12 -31.93
CA LYS A 19 -18.50 26.56 -32.58
C LYS A 19 -19.28 27.58 -31.75
N ARG A 20 -19.36 27.41 -30.42
CA ARG A 20 -19.98 28.40 -29.52
C ARG A 20 -19.23 29.73 -29.50
N LYS A 21 -17.89 29.74 -29.62
CA LYS A 21 -17.10 30.98 -29.67
C LYS A 21 -17.20 31.70 -31.03
N GLU A 22 -17.34 30.95 -32.12
CA GLU A 22 -17.59 31.49 -33.45
C GLU A 22 -18.98 32.15 -33.50
N GLN A 23 -20.01 31.47 -32.98
CA GLN A 23 -21.36 32.01 -32.92
C GLN A 23 -21.48 33.25 -32.03
N ASN A 24 -20.81 33.27 -30.87
CA ASN A 24 -20.80 34.42 -29.97
C ASN A 24 -19.95 35.59 -30.52
N LYS A 25 -19.11 35.37 -31.54
CA LYS A 25 -18.37 36.44 -32.23
C LYS A 25 -19.24 37.11 -33.29
N ASP A 26 -20.03 36.33 -34.02
CA ASP A 26 -21.00 36.84 -35.00
C ASP A 26 -22.12 37.64 -34.32
N ASP A 27 -22.59 37.21 -33.13
CA ASP A 27 -23.61 37.91 -32.34
C ASP A 27 -23.10 39.25 -31.74
N ASN A 28 -21.78 39.38 -31.54
CA ASN A 28 -21.18 40.58 -30.94
C ASN A 28 -20.78 41.64 -31.98
N GLU A 29 -20.57 41.25 -33.24
CA GLU A 29 -20.38 42.21 -34.36
C GLU A 29 -21.70 42.84 -34.81
N GLN A 30 -22.85 42.23 -34.50
CA GLN A 30 -24.19 42.78 -34.82
C GLN A 30 -24.75 43.73 -33.75
N ASN A 31 -24.20 43.76 -32.53
CA ASN A 31 -24.72 44.55 -31.41
C ASN A 31 -23.87 45.80 -31.08
N LEU A 32 -23.16 46.36 -32.06
CA LEU A 32 -22.44 47.64 -31.93
C LEU A 32 -23.33 48.85 -32.29
N SER A 33 -24.51 48.94 -31.69
CA SER A 33 -25.23 50.21 -31.60
C SER A 33 -26.18 50.16 -30.41
N VAL A 34 -26.24 51.24 -29.64
CA VAL A 34 -26.95 51.42 -28.36
C VAL A 34 -26.05 51.15 -27.13
N LEU A 35 -25.12 52.08 -26.91
CA LEU A 35 -24.52 52.30 -25.60
C LEU A 35 -25.48 53.20 -24.80
N SER A 36 -26.09 52.69 -23.73
CA SER A 36 -26.70 53.53 -22.69
C SER A 36 -25.90 53.41 -21.41
N VAL A 37 -25.61 54.56 -20.81
CA VAL A 37 -24.76 54.73 -19.62
C VAL A 37 -25.47 54.17 -18.39
N ALA A 38 -24.84 53.22 -17.70
CA ALA A 38 -25.36 52.64 -16.45
C ALA A 38 -25.12 53.58 -15.25
N SER A 39 -26.09 53.64 -14.33
CA SER A 39 -26.08 54.44 -13.11
C SER A 39 -25.31 53.73 -11.96
N PRO A 40 -24.59 54.42 -11.07
CA PRO A 40 -23.67 53.80 -10.09
C PRO A 40 -24.30 52.97 -8.94
N SER A 41 -25.58 52.62 -8.98
CA SER A 41 -26.29 51.99 -7.84
C SER A 41 -26.62 50.50 -8.00
N ASP A 42 -26.23 49.86 -9.11
CA ASP A 42 -26.64 48.47 -9.41
C ASP A 42 -25.71 47.38 -8.84
N TRP A 43 -24.73 47.72 -7.99
CA TRP A 43 -23.77 46.73 -7.47
C TRP A 43 -24.26 45.93 -6.24
N ILE A 44 -25.49 46.15 -5.78
CA ILE A 44 -26.07 45.43 -4.64
C ILE A 44 -27.29 44.61 -5.10
N THR A 45 -27.04 43.60 -5.93
CA THR A 45 -27.86 42.39 -5.97
C THR A 45 -26.92 41.22 -5.75
N VAL A 46 -27.03 40.60 -4.59
CA VAL A 46 -26.37 39.32 -4.28
C VAL A 46 -26.82 38.34 -5.35
N ASN A 47 -25.87 37.91 -6.17
CA ASN A 47 -26.09 37.06 -7.32
C ASN A 47 -26.46 35.66 -6.84
N GLU A 48 -27.76 35.39 -6.72
CA GLU A 48 -28.39 34.09 -6.38
C GLU A 48 -28.05 32.97 -7.40
N LYS A 49 -27.18 33.25 -8.38
CA LYS A 49 -26.68 32.32 -9.39
C LYS A 49 -25.30 31.73 -9.07
N ASP A 50 -24.62 32.20 -8.03
CA ASP A 50 -23.29 31.69 -7.66
C ASP A 50 -23.36 30.38 -6.85
N GLU A 51 -24.52 30.02 -6.27
CA GLU A 51 -24.67 28.76 -5.52
C GLU A 51 -24.81 27.50 -6.40
N ILE A 52 -25.07 27.64 -7.70
CA ILE A 52 -25.30 26.48 -8.60
C ILE A 52 -23.99 25.99 -9.26
N TYR A 53 -22.93 26.81 -9.25
CA TYR A 53 -21.67 26.47 -9.93
C TYR A 53 -20.65 25.74 -9.04
N GLU A 54 -20.76 25.81 -7.71
CA GLU A 54 -19.83 25.11 -6.81
C GLU A 54 -20.17 23.62 -6.65
N ASP A 55 -21.45 23.23 -6.77
CA ASP A 55 -21.89 21.84 -6.64
C ASP A 55 -21.38 20.93 -7.78
N GLU A 56 -21.30 21.44 -9.02
CA GLU A 56 -20.79 20.65 -10.14
C GLU A 56 -19.27 20.44 -10.07
N GLU A 57 -18.49 21.40 -9.56
CA GLU A 57 -17.03 21.23 -9.44
C GLU A 57 -16.67 20.24 -8.31
N HIS A 58 -17.40 20.28 -7.19
CA HIS A 58 -17.25 19.31 -6.10
C HIS A 58 -17.68 17.89 -6.51
N SER A 59 -18.74 17.77 -7.33
CA SER A 59 -19.19 16.52 -7.96
C SER A 59 -18.12 15.89 -8.86
N VAL A 60 -17.42 16.69 -9.66
CA VAL A 60 -16.38 16.18 -10.59
C VAL A 60 -15.10 15.79 -9.85
N LEU A 61 -14.76 16.46 -8.75
CA LEU A 61 -13.63 16.09 -7.89
C LEU A 61 -13.92 14.82 -7.07
N THR A 62 -15.16 14.64 -6.58
CA THR A 62 -15.58 13.40 -5.88
C THR A 62 -15.94 12.25 -6.82
N ALA A 63 -16.19 12.51 -8.11
CA ALA A 63 -16.40 11.46 -9.11
C ALA A 63 -15.17 10.53 -9.28
N PHE A 64 -13.96 11.03 -8.97
CA PHE A 64 -12.76 10.18 -8.89
C PHE A 64 -12.79 9.22 -7.69
N ASP A 65 -13.43 9.62 -6.58
CA ASP A 65 -13.56 8.82 -5.35
C ASP A 65 -14.60 7.70 -5.49
N GLN A 66 -15.54 7.85 -6.44
CA GLN A 66 -16.54 6.82 -6.78
C GLN A 66 -16.03 5.77 -7.78
N MET A 67 -14.80 5.92 -8.29
CA MET A 67 -14.20 4.94 -9.19
C MET A 67 -13.49 3.86 -8.37
N THR A 68 -14.11 2.69 -8.24
CA THR A 68 -13.47 1.49 -7.64
C THR A 68 -12.26 1.09 -8.48
N THR A 69 -11.07 1.43 -7.98
CA THR A 69 -9.79 1.00 -8.53
C THR A 69 -9.24 -0.15 -7.69
N TYR A 70 -8.68 -1.17 -8.36
CA TYR A 70 -8.06 -2.30 -7.71
C TYR A 70 -6.55 -2.07 -7.67
N GLU A 71 -5.98 -2.01 -6.48
CA GLU A 71 -4.54 -1.90 -6.26
C GLU A 71 -4.05 -2.98 -5.31
N ASN A 72 -2.83 -3.46 -5.56
CA ASN A 72 -2.18 -4.40 -4.67
C ASN A 72 -1.47 -3.62 -3.57
N LYS A 73 -2.04 -3.62 -2.36
CA LYS A 73 -1.41 -3.04 -1.17
C LYS A 73 -0.59 -4.11 -0.47
N THR A 74 0.59 -3.73 0.03
CA THR A 74 1.45 -4.59 0.84
C THR A 74 1.86 -3.86 2.10
N ILE A 75 2.05 -4.62 3.18
CA ILE A 75 2.53 -4.11 4.46
C ILE A 75 3.86 -4.79 4.73
N CYS A 76 4.89 -3.98 4.99
CA CYS A 76 6.25 -4.46 5.20
C CYS A 76 6.75 -3.99 6.56
N LEU A 77 7.43 -4.88 7.28
CA LEU A 77 8.15 -4.56 8.50
C LEU A 77 9.63 -4.78 8.26
N VAL A 78 10.43 -3.73 8.49
CA VAL A 78 11.88 -3.78 8.35
C VAL A 78 12.49 -3.81 9.75
N SER A 79 13.25 -4.86 10.03
CA SER A 79 13.88 -5.07 11.32
C SER A 79 15.31 -5.56 11.16
N ARG A 80 16.16 -5.21 12.13
CA ARG A 80 17.52 -5.77 12.24
C ARG A 80 17.54 -7.14 12.91
N TYR A 81 16.42 -7.57 13.50
CA TYR A 81 16.32 -8.81 14.25
C TYR A 81 15.70 -9.93 13.41
N PRO A 82 16.20 -11.17 13.47
CA PRO A 82 15.73 -12.27 12.63
C PRO A 82 14.50 -13.00 13.21
N TYR A 83 13.47 -12.27 13.67
CA TYR A 83 12.22 -12.84 14.21
C TYR A 83 11.15 -13.02 13.12
N TRP A 84 11.48 -13.78 12.08
CA TRP A 84 10.66 -13.95 10.89
C TRP A 84 9.24 -14.44 11.17
N THR A 85 9.08 -15.47 12.00
CA THR A 85 7.78 -16.09 12.31
C THR A 85 6.91 -15.13 13.11
N ALA A 86 7.50 -14.45 14.10
CA ALA A 86 6.83 -13.44 14.90
C ALA A 86 6.36 -12.25 14.04
N PHE A 87 7.24 -11.69 13.21
CA PHE A 87 6.90 -10.55 12.37
C PHE A 87 5.86 -10.89 11.29
N ARG A 88 5.93 -12.08 10.69
CA ARG A 88 4.89 -12.57 9.77
C ARG A 88 3.53 -12.62 10.46
N ARG A 89 3.46 -13.17 11.68
CA ARG A 89 2.23 -13.20 12.48
C ARG A 89 1.72 -11.80 12.83
N PHE A 90 2.60 -10.89 13.23
CA PHE A 90 2.23 -9.51 13.49
C PHE A 90 1.65 -8.80 12.26
N LEU A 91 2.29 -8.95 11.09
CA LEU A 91 1.79 -8.37 9.85
C LEU A 91 0.44 -8.96 9.43
N SER A 92 0.24 -10.28 9.61
CA SER A 92 -1.07 -10.91 9.37
C SER A 92 -2.14 -10.40 10.32
N HIS A 93 -1.80 -10.19 11.60
CA HIS A 93 -2.70 -9.56 12.57
C HIS A 93 -3.07 -8.14 12.13
N LEU A 94 -2.08 -7.31 11.80
CA LEU A 94 -2.27 -5.92 11.41
C LEU A 94 -3.13 -5.82 10.15
N HIS A 95 -2.88 -6.68 9.16
CA HIS A 95 -3.71 -6.76 7.96
C HIS A 95 -5.17 -7.13 8.29
N SER A 96 -5.39 -8.13 9.15
CA SER A 96 -6.74 -8.51 9.56
C SER A 96 -7.47 -7.40 10.31
N VAL A 97 -6.79 -6.72 11.23
CA VAL A 97 -7.35 -5.60 11.99
C VAL A 97 -7.65 -4.40 11.10
N SER A 98 -6.82 -4.15 10.07
CA SER A 98 -7.05 -3.05 9.12
C SER A 98 -8.34 -3.19 8.30
N GLY A 99 -8.80 -4.42 8.07
CA GLY A 99 -10.02 -4.72 7.32
C GLY A 99 -11.27 -4.87 8.18
N CYS A 100 -11.15 -4.87 9.51
CA CYS A 100 -12.26 -5.06 10.45
C CYS A 100 -12.46 -3.81 11.32
N SER A 101 -13.70 -3.56 11.76
CA SER A 101 -13.97 -2.56 12.81
C SER A 101 -13.41 -3.08 14.13
N SER A 102 -12.24 -2.59 14.52
CA SER A 102 -11.56 -2.96 15.75
C SER A 102 -11.67 -1.86 16.80
N ASP A 103 -11.72 -2.26 18.07
CA ASP A 103 -11.85 -1.32 19.20
C ASP A 103 -10.57 -0.51 19.46
N LEU A 104 -9.42 -1.03 19.02
CA LEU A 104 -8.12 -0.36 19.15
C LEU A 104 -7.63 0.12 17.78
N PRO A 105 -7.14 1.37 17.68
CA PRO A 105 -6.56 1.87 16.45
C PRO A 105 -5.27 1.11 16.09
N LEU A 106 -5.00 0.95 14.79
CA LEU A 106 -3.86 0.19 14.27
C LEU A 106 -2.50 0.73 14.78
N GLU A 107 -2.42 2.04 14.99
CA GLU A 107 -1.26 2.74 15.53
C GLU A 107 -0.90 2.27 16.93
N ARG A 108 -1.88 1.84 17.72
CA ARG A 108 -1.61 1.29 19.06
C ARG A 108 -0.86 -0.03 18.99
N TYR A 109 -1.18 -0.91 18.04
CA TYR A 109 -0.45 -2.16 17.85
C TYR A 109 0.97 -1.92 17.33
N ILE A 110 1.13 -0.96 16.41
CA ILE A 110 2.44 -0.57 15.87
C ILE A 110 3.31 0.03 16.98
N SER A 111 2.79 1.01 17.73
CA SER A 111 3.53 1.65 18.82
C SER A 111 3.87 0.68 19.93
N HIS A 112 2.98 -0.26 20.27
CA HIS A 112 3.28 -1.30 21.23
C HIS A 112 4.49 -2.15 20.79
N LEU A 113 4.48 -2.64 19.54
CA LEU A 113 5.59 -3.44 19.02
C LEU A 113 6.92 -2.66 18.98
N LEU A 114 6.89 -1.39 18.56
CA LEU A 114 8.10 -0.62 18.31
C LEU A 114 8.68 0.04 19.57
N LEU A 115 7.83 0.46 20.50
CA LEU A 115 8.24 1.30 21.63
C LEU A 115 8.15 0.57 22.97
N SER A 116 7.23 -0.39 23.11
CA SER A 116 6.98 -1.06 24.40
C SER A 116 7.66 -2.41 24.51
N VAL A 117 7.90 -3.10 23.40
CA VAL A 117 8.46 -4.45 23.41
C VAL A 117 9.98 -4.38 23.48
N PRO A 118 10.61 -4.86 24.57
CA PRO A 118 12.06 -4.93 24.62
C PRO A 118 12.58 -6.08 23.75
N VAL A 119 13.82 -5.97 23.30
CA VAL A 119 14.50 -7.07 22.61
C VAL A 119 14.84 -8.17 23.64
N PRO A 120 14.55 -9.45 23.38
CA PRO A 120 14.84 -10.52 24.32
C PRO A 120 16.35 -10.65 24.51
N LYS A 121 16.77 -10.78 25.78
CA LYS A 121 18.18 -11.04 26.11
C LYS A 121 18.55 -12.47 25.68
N PRO A 122 19.77 -12.73 25.17
CA PRO A 122 20.23 -14.08 24.86
C PRO A 122 20.13 -15.00 26.07
N GLY A 123 19.42 -16.13 25.94
CA GLY A 123 19.14 -17.06 27.04
C GLY A 123 18.20 -16.53 28.13
N GLY A 124 17.58 -15.38 27.89
CA GLY A 124 16.62 -14.75 28.80
C GLY A 124 15.20 -15.30 28.66
N PRO A 125 14.24 -14.75 29.43
CA PRO A 125 12.84 -15.16 29.34
C PRO A 125 12.25 -14.83 27.97
N CYS A 126 11.33 -15.67 27.52
CA CYS A 126 10.54 -15.41 26.32
C CYS A 126 9.56 -14.27 26.58
N ILE A 127 9.49 -13.33 25.64
CA ILE A 127 8.55 -12.21 25.66
C ILE A 127 7.30 -12.64 24.88
N LEU A 128 6.15 -12.57 25.55
CA LEU A 128 4.86 -12.93 24.99
C LEU A 128 4.01 -11.68 24.77
N ILE A 129 3.51 -11.51 23.56
CA ILE A 129 2.63 -10.41 23.19
C ILE A 129 1.29 -10.99 22.74
N PRO A 130 0.19 -10.72 23.45
CA PRO A 130 -1.11 -11.17 23.03
C PRO A 130 -1.54 -10.41 21.75
N LEU A 131 -2.07 -11.14 20.78
CA LEU A 131 -2.65 -10.58 19.56
C LEU A 131 -4.15 -10.89 19.57
N PRO A 132 -5.06 -9.89 19.65
CA PRO A 132 -6.50 -10.14 19.76
C PRO A 132 -7.10 -11.02 18.64
N THR A 133 -6.52 -10.97 17.44
CA THR A 133 -6.99 -11.75 16.28
C THR A 133 -6.60 -13.23 16.35
N PHE A 134 -5.59 -13.59 17.14
CA PHE A 134 -5.06 -14.94 17.18
C PHE A 134 -5.16 -15.54 18.58
N ASN A 135 -5.56 -16.80 18.69
CA ASN A 135 -5.61 -17.51 19.97
C ASN A 135 -4.21 -17.83 20.54
N THR A 136 -3.13 -17.53 19.81
CA THR A 136 -1.75 -17.76 20.24
C THR A 136 -1.00 -16.43 20.32
N PRO A 137 -0.30 -16.15 21.43
CA PRO A 137 0.51 -14.95 21.54
C PRO A 137 1.70 -15.02 20.57
N LEU A 138 2.18 -13.85 20.19
CA LEU A 138 3.45 -13.70 19.51
C LEU A 138 4.57 -13.94 20.53
N MET A 139 5.56 -14.74 20.14
CA MET A 139 6.68 -15.12 21.00
C MET A 139 7.98 -14.53 20.45
N PHE A 140 8.73 -13.85 21.31
CA PHE A 140 10.10 -13.45 21.03
C PHE A 140 11.03 -14.14 22.04
N SER A 141 12.00 -14.89 21.53
CA SER A 141 13.03 -15.53 22.34
C SER A 141 14.38 -15.43 21.63
N SER A 142 15.46 -15.41 22.41
CA SER A 142 16.82 -15.43 21.88
C SER A 142 17.57 -16.58 22.55
N PRO A 143 18.19 -17.49 21.78
CA PRO A 143 18.96 -18.58 22.35
C PRO A 143 20.16 -18.04 23.15
N PRO A 144 20.67 -18.81 24.12
CA PRO A 144 21.94 -18.52 24.79
C PRO A 144 23.06 -18.28 23.78
N GLN A 145 24.02 -17.39 24.11
CA GLN A 145 25.14 -17.07 23.21
C GLN A 145 26.07 -18.26 22.89
N LYS A 146 26.02 -19.31 23.69
CA LYS A 146 26.80 -20.54 23.49
C LYS A 146 26.14 -21.52 22.52
N ASP A 147 24.85 -21.32 22.26
CA ASP A 147 24.08 -22.16 21.36
C ASP A 147 24.21 -21.63 19.93
N LEU A 148 23.63 -22.37 19.00
CA LEU A 148 23.55 -21.97 17.60
C LEU A 148 22.81 -20.63 17.46
N PRO A 149 23.10 -19.86 16.40
CA PRO A 149 22.37 -18.64 16.11
C PRO A 149 20.86 -18.91 16.04
N LEU A 150 20.06 -17.88 16.32
CA LEU A 150 18.61 -18.00 16.26
C LEU A 150 18.17 -18.41 14.85
N VAL A 151 17.55 -19.57 14.75
CA VAL A 151 16.84 -20.02 13.55
C VAL A 151 15.35 -20.01 13.85
N ASP A 152 14.65 -19.00 13.33
CA ASP A 152 13.22 -18.79 13.56
C ASP A 152 12.32 -19.39 12.45
N LEU A 153 12.94 -19.97 11.41
CA LEU A 153 12.23 -20.58 10.29
C LEU A 153 12.33 -22.11 10.34
N PRO A 154 11.23 -22.84 10.05
CA PRO A 154 11.24 -24.30 10.07
C PRO A 154 11.98 -24.87 8.85
N PHE A 155 12.94 -25.76 9.10
CA PHE A 155 13.65 -26.52 8.05
C PHE A 155 12.74 -27.48 7.27
N GLU A 156 11.54 -27.77 7.76
CA GLU A 156 10.55 -28.59 7.06
C GLU A 156 10.27 -28.06 5.65
N ARG A 157 10.18 -26.75 5.48
CA ARG A 157 9.96 -26.15 4.15
C ARG A 157 11.15 -26.32 3.23
N LEU A 158 12.37 -26.25 3.78
CA LEU A 158 13.60 -26.49 3.02
C LEU A 158 13.62 -27.93 2.49
N LEU A 159 13.41 -28.89 3.38
CA LEU A 159 13.41 -30.33 3.08
C LEU A 159 12.23 -30.74 2.17
N ALA A 160 11.10 -30.05 2.25
CA ALA A 160 9.97 -30.28 1.34
C ALA A 160 10.22 -29.73 -0.07
N CYS A 161 11.14 -28.77 -0.24
CA CYS A 161 11.43 -28.15 -1.55
C CYS A 161 12.67 -28.71 -2.23
N LEU A 162 13.65 -29.21 -1.47
CA LEU A 162 14.94 -29.67 -1.97
C LEU A 162 15.28 -31.05 -1.38
N ASP A 163 15.80 -31.93 -2.22
CA ASP A 163 16.29 -33.23 -1.78
C ASP A 163 17.54 -33.06 -0.91
N VAL A 164 17.71 -33.96 0.07
CA VAL A 164 18.88 -34.02 0.95
C VAL A 164 20.23 -33.94 0.19
N PRO A 165 20.49 -34.73 -0.88
CA PRO A 165 21.73 -34.62 -1.65
C PRO A 165 21.93 -33.23 -2.27
N THR A 166 20.85 -32.58 -2.72
CA THR A 166 20.91 -31.23 -3.27
C THR A 166 21.28 -30.21 -2.18
N ILE A 167 20.68 -30.32 -1.00
CA ILE A 167 21.02 -29.47 0.16
C ILE A 167 22.49 -29.63 0.54
N VAL A 168 22.98 -30.87 0.63
CA VAL A 168 24.39 -31.15 0.94
C VAL A 168 25.31 -30.56 -0.13
N THR A 169 24.96 -30.69 -1.41
CA THR A 169 25.74 -30.11 -2.51
C THR A 169 25.76 -28.58 -2.45
N ILE A 170 24.64 -27.94 -2.12
CA ILE A 170 24.57 -26.48 -1.95
C ILE A 170 25.43 -26.03 -0.79
N VAL A 171 25.23 -26.61 0.40
CA VAL A 171 25.88 -26.17 1.63
C VAL A 171 27.38 -26.50 1.62
N ILE A 172 27.73 -27.77 1.43
CA ILE A 172 29.13 -28.23 1.50
C ILE A 172 29.86 -27.96 0.18
N GLY A 173 29.20 -28.17 -0.95
CA GLY A 173 29.83 -28.05 -2.27
C GLY A 173 29.98 -26.61 -2.75
N PHE A 174 28.98 -25.76 -2.54
CA PHE A 174 28.99 -24.39 -3.06
C PHE A 174 29.25 -23.33 -2.00
N LEU A 175 28.50 -23.32 -0.89
CA LEU A 175 28.61 -22.25 0.11
C LEU A 175 29.93 -22.30 0.89
N ALA A 176 30.39 -23.48 1.29
CA ALA A 176 31.69 -23.64 1.95
C ALA A 176 32.88 -23.24 1.06
N LEU A 177 32.70 -23.26 -0.26
CA LEU A 177 33.69 -22.82 -1.26
C LEU A 177 33.43 -21.38 -1.75
N GLU A 178 32.55 -20.63 -1.07
CA GLU A 178 32.15 -19.26 -1.42
C GLU A 178 31.72 -19.11 -2.90
N ARG A 179 31.10 -20.16 -3.46
CA ARG A 179 30.62 -20.16 -4.84
C ARG A 179 29.27 -19.48 -4.93
N LYS A 180 29.02 -18.86 -6.10
CA LYS A 180 27.74 -18.21 -6.39
C LYS A 180 26.65 -19.26 -6.59
N VAL A 181 25.61 -19.19 -5.76
CA VAL A 181 24.41 -20.02 -5.86
C VAL A 181 23.22 -19.13 -6.22
N ILE A 182 22.40 -19.56 -7.18
CA ILE A 182 21.17 -18.87 -7.57
C ILE A 182 19.99 -19.79 -7.23
N VAL A 183 19.09 -19.32 -6.37
CA VAL A 183 17.86 -20.02 -5.99
C VAL A 183 16.69 -19.35 -6.69
N MET A 184 15.93 -20.13 -7.46
CA MET A 184 14.76 -19.66 -8.21
C MET A 184 13.52 -20.45 -7.81
N SER A 185 12.40 -19.77 -7.62
CA SER A 185 11.10 -20.40 -7.43
C SER A 185 10.00 -19.54 -7.99
N LYS A 186 8.88 -20.17 -8.38
CA LYS A 186 7.64 -19.46 -8.75
C LYS A 186 7.03 -18.73 -7.54
N ARG A 187 7.35 -19.16 -6.32
CA ARG A 187 6.85 -18.57 -5.07
C ARG A 187 7.98 -17.82 -4.35
N PRO A 188 7.96 -16.48 -4.29
CA PRO A 188 9.04 -15.71 -3.67
C PRO A 188 9.18 -15.97 -2.17
N SER A 189 8.08 -16.32 -1.49
CA SER A 189 8.11 -16.70 -0.07
C SER A 189 8.99 -17.92 0.20
N LEU A 190 9.01 -18.91 -0.71
CA LEU A 190 9.88 -20.08 -0.57
C LEU A 190 11.34 -19.75 -0.80
N VAL A 191 11.65 -18.87 -1.76
CA VAL A 191 13.04 -18.47 -2.01
C VAL A 191 13.63 -17.86 -0.75
N LEU A 192 12.89 -16.96 -0.10
CA LEU A 192 13.32 -16.35 1.16
C LEU A 192 13.49 -17.40 2.27
N ASP A 193 12.50 -18.29 2.45
CA ASP A 193 12.56 -19.32 3.49
C ASP A 193 13.77 -20.26 3.26
N VAL A 194 14.03 -20.68 2.02
CA VAL A 194 15.18 -21.55 1.65
C VAL A 194 16.50 -20.83 1.84
N CYS A 195 16.64 -19.61 1.32
CA CYS A 195 17.88 -18.84 1.42
C CYS A 195 18.26 -18.54 2.87
N GLU A 196 17.27 -18.24 3.72
CA GLU A 196 17.52 -17.96 5.14
C GLU A 196 17.88 -19.23 5.91
N CYS A 197 17.22 -20.37 5.65
CA CYS A 197 17.56 -21.63 6.30
C CYS A 197 18.95 -22.18 5.89
N VAL A 198 19.42 -21.83 4.70
CA VAL A 198 20.70 -22.30 4.15
C VAL A 198 21.88 -21.40 4.56
N ARG A 199 21.60 -20.18 5.03
CA ARG A 199 22.59 -19.18 5.45
C ARG A 199 23.35 -19.60 6.71
#